data_AF-A0A1N6MWU5-F1
#
_entry.id   AF-A0A1N6MWU5-F1
#
_cell.length_a   1.000
_cell.length_b   1.000
_cell.length_c   1.000
_cell.angle_alpha   90.00
_cell.angle_beta   90.00
_cell.angle_gamma   90.00
#
_symmetry.space_group_name_H-M   'P 1'
#
loop_
_entity.id
_entity.type
_entity.pdbx_description
1 polymer ?
#
loop_
_entity_poly.entity_id
_entity_poly.type
_entity_poly.pdbx_seq_one_letter_code
_entity_poly.pdbx_strand_id
1 'polypeptide(L)' 'MQTRIHFRINEDIKQLAHKAAERKGLTLSDACRSFTEELAEEQKK' A
#
# COMPACT_ATOMS: atom_id res chain seq x y z
N MET A 1 -4.17 4.85 17.37
CA MET A 1 -3.38 6.01 16.88
C MET A 1 -3.14 5.79 15.40
N GLN A 2 -3.54 6.71 14.51
CA GLN A 2 -3.26 6.58 13.07
C GLN A 2 -1.89 7.22 12.78
N THR A 3 -0.88 6.40 12.50
CA THR A 3 0.43 6.86 12.03
C THR A 3 0.40 7.00 10.52
N ARG A 4 0.92 8.13 9.99
CA ARG A 4 0.96 8.40 8.55
C ARG A 4 2.34 8.06 7.99
N ILE A 5 2.36 7.29 6.91
CA ILE A 5 3.58 6.95 6.17
C ILE A 5 3.56 7.72 4.84
N HIS A 6 4.64 8.44 4.53
CA HIS A 6 4.82 9.11 3.24
C HIS A 6 5.78 8.29 2.39
N PHE A 7 5.31 7.78 1.26
CA PHE A 7 6.13 7.08 0.28
C PHE A 7 6.63 8.05 -0.78
N ARG A 8 7.94 8.00 -1.07
CA ARG A 8 8.50 8.59 -2.28
C ARG A 8 8.60 7.50 -3.33
N ILE A 9 7.78 7.61 -4.37
CA ILE A 9 7.75 6.71 -5.52
C ILE A 9 7.71 7.53 -6.79
N ASN A 10 8.18 6.92 -7.89
CA ASN A 10 8.08 7.54 -9.20
C ASN A 10 6.60 7.66 -9.63
N GLU A 11 6.31 8.68 -10.43
CA GLU A 11 4.95 8.95 -10.88
C GLU A 11 4.36 7.78 -11.68
N ASP A 12 5.15 7.14 -12.53
CA ASP A 12 4.72 5.97 -13.31
C ASP A 12 4.33 4.79 -12.41
N ILE A 13 5.09 4.57 -11.33
CA ILE A 13 4.81 3.52 -10.35
C ILE A 13 3.52 3.84 -9.60
N LYS A 14 3.30 5.11 -9.23
CA LYS A 14 2.06 5.56 -8.59
C LYS A 14 0.86 5.29 -9.51
N GLN A 15 0.95 5.63 -10.79
CA GLN A 15 -0.12 5.44 -11.76
C GLN A 15 -0.45 3.96 -11.97
N LEU A 16 0.58 3.11 -12.13
CA LEU A 16 0.40 1.68 -12.28
C LEU A 16 -0.20 1.04 -11.03
N ALA A 17 0.28 1.41 -9.85
CA ALA A 17 -0.24 0.92 -8.59
C ALA A 17 -1.70 1.36 -8.40
N HIS A 18 -2.06 2.60 -8.79
CA HIS A 18 -3.43 3.08 -8.71
C HIS A 18 -4.36 2.24 -9.58
N LYS A 19 -4.00 2.04 -10.85
CA LYS A 19 -4.76 1.19 -11.78
C LYS A 19 -4.91 -0.25 -11.27
N ALA A 20 -3.86 -0.79 -10.63
CA ALA A 20 -3.91 -2.13 -10.07
C ALA A 20 -4.86 -2.22 -8.86
N ALA A 21 -4.88 -1.20 -8.01
CA ALA A 21 -5.79 -1.13 -6.86
C ALA A 21 -7.25 -0.94 -7.32
N GLU A 22 -7.50 -0.05 -8.28
CA GLU A 22 -8.83 0.16 -8.87
C GLU A 22 -9.41 -1.11 -9.50
N ARG A 23 -8.57 -1.89 -10.21
CA ARG A 23 -8.98 -3.20 -10.77
C ARG A 23 -9.42 -4.20 -9.69
N LYS A 24 -8.88 -4.07 -8.48
CA LYS A 24 -9.24 -4.91 -7.33
C LYS A 24 -10.38 -4.31 -6.50
N GLY A 25 -10.92 -3.15 -6.89
CA GLY A 25 -11.95 -2.43 -6.12
C GLY A 25 -11.45 -1.87 -4.79
N LEU A 26 -10.14 -1.71 -4.64
CA LEU A 26 -9.49 -1.26 -3.41
C LEU A 26 -8.82 0.09 -3.63
N THR A 27 -8.63 0.87 -2.55
CA THR A 27 -7.79 2.05 -2.61
C THR A 27 -6.31 1.67 -2.47
N LEU A 28 -5.41 2.48 -3.04
CA LEU A 28 -3.97 2.34 -2.82
C LEU A 28 -3.61 2.29 -1.33
N SER A 29 -4.30 3.09 -0.52
CA SER A 29 -4.07 3.16 0.93
C SER A 29 -4.44 1.85 1.62
N ASP A 30 -5.53 1.20 1.22
CA ASP A 30 -5.95 -0.08 1.80
C ASP A 30 -5.00 -1.22 1.39
N ALA A 31 -4.57 -1.23 0.12
CA ALA A 31 -3.57 -2.18 -0.35
C ALA A 31 -2.23 -2.00 0.39
N CYS A 32 -1.76 -0.77 0.55
CA CYS A 32 -0.55 -0.48 1.32
C CYS A 32 -0.70 -0.82 2.81
N ARG A 33 -1.88 -0.61 3.40
CA ARG A 33 -2.16 -0.98 4.80
C ARG A 33 -2.06 -2.49 4.98
N SER A 34 -2.78 -3.26 4.17
CA SER A 34 -2.75 -4.72 4.22
C SER A 34 -1.33 -5.26 4.03
N PHE A 35 -0.59 -4.71 3.07
CA PHE A 35 0.81 -5.11 2.84
C PHE A 35 1.72 -4.76 4.03
N THR A 36 1.50 -3.61 4.67
CA THR A 36 2.29 -3.22 5.86
C THR A 36 1.97 -4.11 7.06
N GLU A 37 0.71 -4.52 7.22
CA GLU A 37 0.28 -5.46 8.25
C GLU A 37 0.91 -6.85 8.03
N GLU A 38 0.87 -7.35 6.79
CA GLU A 38 1.50 -8.63 6.41
C GLU A 38 3.01 -8.61 6.70
N LEU A 39 3.73 -7.56 6.27
CA LEU A 39 5.15 -7.38 6.58
C LEU A 39 5.43 -7.36 8.09
N ALA A 40 4.54 -6.75 8.88
CA ALA A 40 4.69 -6.70 10.33
C ALA A 40 4.41 -8.06 10.98
N GLU A 41 3.49 -8.86 10.43
CA GLU A 41 3.26 -10.23 10.87
C GLU A 41 4.42 -11.15 10.52
N GLU A 42 5.03 -10.99 9.34
CA GLU A 42 6.25 -11.73 8.94
C GLU A 42 7.41 -11.47 9.90
N GLN A 43 7.62 -10.22 10.34
CA GLN A 43 8.70 -9.88 11.29
C GLN A 43 8.43 -10.34 12.73
N LYS A 44 7.18 -10.68 13.06
CA LYS A 44 6.80 -11.15 14.40
C LYS A 44 6.87 -12.67 14.54
N LYS A 45 7.01 -13.40 13.44
CA LYS A 45 7.26 -14.85 13.41
C LYS A 45 8.76 -15.14 13.41
#